data_AF-A0A3T0N9K8-F1
#
_entry.id   AF-A0A3T0N9K8-F1
#
_cell.length_a   1.000
_cell.length_b   1.000
_cell.length_c   1.000
_cell.angle_alpha   90.00
_cell.angle_beta   90.00
_cell.angle_gamma   90.00
#
_symmetry.space_group_name_H-M   'P 1'
#
loop_
_entity.id
_entity.type
_entity.pdbx_description
1 polymer ?
#
loop_
_entity_poly.entity_id
_entity_poly.type
_entity_poly.pdbx_seq_one_letter_code
_entity_poly.pdbx_strand_id
1 'polypeptide(L)'
;MSSTDTNFDGFALALAQVAIADDLVDQIREPLSEILENDLEETIRTQQRYFSGISKGALSRLQAGQDGLGCGTVAPLDVDGSVNIQDGTGQSDGTFGYDVYDCNTGSREILAGAFSITHTENIGTQALFQFSHQRERLLSETHLQGRFWGGYVSRTNVTDLADGSINGLGVNGGIYGAHQLGEGLFIDYYAAGALGHHRYKLSFDATPAVISTEGSYDYLAAFGGVALSGEHAFETFMLRPRAGIDLAYAVASDADVTATQLGQTDTGSIDIPNTTGGRILPSWSFPISPTRRGNPFARQIQTALAPRFACESSSNESGVDCGLGIAFSRSVFDPHTGVGYSFEIDYEHIDETDRLSVDFHRERRFFNDRGAVVTQLSVSASDAVSIQHGVRLDF
;
A
#
# COMPACT_ATOMS: atom_id res chain seq x y z
N MET A 1 -31.27 20.51 -59.83
CA MET A 1 -31.72 21.63 -60.69
C MET A 1 -30.50 22.53 -60.90
N SER A 2 -29.94 22.57 -62.11
CA SER A 2 -28.74 23.35 -62.42
C SER A 2 -29.12 24.78 -62.81
N SER A 3 -28.46 25.76 -62.19
CA SER A 3 -28.50 27.16 -62.60
C SER A 3 -27.87 27.31 -63.99
N THR A 4 -28.46 28.13 -64.86
CA THR A 4 -27.98 28.44 -66.22
C THR A 4 -27.20 29.76 -66.30
N ASP A 5 -26.63 30.21 -65.19
CA ASP A 5 -25.85 31.46 -65.15
C ASP A 5 -24.36 31.19 -65.40
N THR A 6 -23.92 31.40 -66.64
CA THR A 6 -22.54 31.16 -67.11
C THR A 6 -21.53 32.18 -66.58
N ASN A 7 -21.95 33.18 -65.81
CA ASN A 7 -21.04 34.20 -65.27
C ASN A 7 -20.22 33.71 -64.06
N PHE A 8 -20.52 32.53 -63.52
CA PHE A 8 -19.86 31.98 -62.33
C PHE A 8 -19.18 30.62 -62.55
N ASP A 9 -19.13 30.10 -63.78
CA ASP A 9 -18.55 28.79 -64.14
C ASP A 9 -17.02 28.67 -63.93
N GLY A 10 -16.36 29.73 -63.46
CA GLY A 10 -14.92 29.77 -63.18
C GLY A 10 -14.56 30.08 -61.72
N PHE A 11 -15.53 30.33 -60.84
CA PHE A 11 -15.25 30.56 -59.43
C PHE A 11 -15.26 29.21 -58.70
N ALA A 12 -14.08 28.62 -58.56
CA ALA A 12 -13.87 27.64 -57.51
C ALA A 12 -14.19 28.33 -56.17
N LEU A 13 -15.38 28.04 -55.63
CA LEU A 13 -15.69 28.32 -54.23
C LEU A 13 -14.68 27.54 -53.41
N ALA A 14 -13.58 28.21 -53.06
CA ALA A 14 -12.73 27.81 -51.97
C ALA A 14 -13.59 27.96 -50.71
N LEU A 15 -14.38 26.94 -50.42
CA LEU A 15 -14.92 26.73 -49.09
C LEU A 15 -13.70 26.76 -48.17
N ALA A 16 -13.63 27.78 -47.31
CA ALA A 16 -12.64 27.79 -46.26
C ALA A 16 -12.79 26.45 -45.51
N GLN A 17 -11.77 25.61 -45.56
CA GLN A 17 -11.67 24.51 -44.62
C GLN A 17 -11.56 25.18 -43.26
N VAL A 18 -12.67 25.21 -42.53
CA VAL A 18 -12.64 25.52 -41.11
C VAL A 18 -12.00 24.29 -40.47
N ALA A 19 -10.67 24.34 -40.34
CA ALA A 19 -9.99 23.49 -39.39
C ALA A 19 -10.48 23.96 -38.02
N ILE A 20 -11.38 23.20 -37.42
CA ILE A 20 -11.61 23.30 -35.99
C ILE A 20 -10.30 22.80 -35.40
N ALA A 21 -9.44 23.74 -34.97
CA ALA A 21 -8.34 23.37 -34.10
C ALA A 21 -9.00 22.88 -32.81
N ASP A 22 -8.84 21.59 -32.48
CA ASP A 22 -9.23 21.09 -31.17
C ASP A 22 -8.59 21.98 -30.12
N ASP A 23 -9.37 22.33 -29.09
CA ASP A 23 -8.89 23.15 -28.00
C ASP A 23 -7.70 22.46 -27.31
N LEU A 24 -6.85 23.21 -26.62
CA LEU A 24 -5.65 22.61 -26.02
C LEU A 24 -6.00 21.50 -25.02
N VAL A 25 -7.10 21.67 -24.28
CA VAL A 25 -7.62 20.65 -23.36
C VAL A 25 -8.15 19.42 -24.12
N ASP A 26 -8.76 19.59 -25.30
CA ASP A 26 -9.27 18.46 -26.09
C ASP A 26 -8.13 17.60 -26.66
N GLN A 27 -7.02 18.23 -27.07
CA GLN A 27 -5.83 17.52 -27.60
C GLN A 27 -5.16 16.61 -26.57
N ILE A 28 -5.21 16.97 -25.29
CA ILE A 28 -4.57 16.22 -24.20
C ILE A 28 -5.59 15.44 -23.35
N ARG A 29 -6.87 15.45 -23.72
CA ARG A 29 -7.96 14.88 -22.91
C ARG A 29 -7.74 13.40 -22.60
N GLU A 30 -7.53 12.60 -23.64
CA GLU A 30 -7.35 11.15 -23.52
C GLU A 30 -6.10 10.77 -22.70
N PRO A 31 -4.88 11.26 -23.02
CA PRO A 31 -3.70 10.89 -22.24
C PRO A 31 -3.73 11.48 -20.81
N LEU A 32 -4.32 12.66 -20.60
CA LEU A 32 -4.47 13.21 -19.24
C LEU A 32 -5.48 12.39 -18.42
N SER A 33 -6.63 12.00 -18.99
CA SER A 33 -7.58 11.10 -18.32
C SER A 33 -6.90 9.81 -17.85
N GLU A 34 -6.15 9.15 -18.73
CA GLU A 34 -5.44 7.90 -18.42
C GLU A 34 -4.42 8.07 -17.29
N ILE A 35 -3.60 9.14 -17.35
CA ILE A 35 -2.61 9.43 -16.30
C ILE A 35 -3.29 9.63 -14.93
N LEU A 36 -4.38 10.42 -14.88
CA LEU A 36 -5.06 10.74 -13.62
C LEU A 36 -5.82 9.52 -13.07
N GLU A 37 -6.41 8.72 -13.95
CA GLU A 37 -7.11 7.48 -13.60
C GLU A 37 -6.15 6.45 -12.98
N ASN A 38 -4.98 6.24 -13.60
CA ASN A 38 -3.94 5.33 -13.10
C ASN A 38 -3.31 5.82 -11.78
N ASP A 39 -3.09 7.13 -11.61
CA ASP A 39 -2.59 7.71 -10.36
C ASP A 39 -3.55 7.49 -9.18
N LEU A 40 -4.85 7.70 -9.42
CA LEU A 40 -5.89 7.44 -8.44
C LEU A 40 -5.96 5.95 -8.09
N GLU A 41 -5.95 5.09 -9.09
CA GLU A 41 -6.00 3.64 -8.91
C GLU A 41 -4.86 3.12 -8.02
N GLU A 42 -3.61 3.50 -8.32
CA GLU A 42 -2.46 3.08 -7.52
C GLU A 42 -2.53 3.60 -6.08
N THR A 43 -3.05 4.83 -5.90
CA THR A 43 -3.32 5.41 -4.58
C THR A 43 -4.37 4.59 -3.80
N ILE A 44 -5.42 4.11 -4.48
CA ILE A 44 -6.48 3.30 -3.88
C ILE A 44 -5.95 1.88 -3.55
N ARG A 45 -5.23 1.24 -4.47
CA ARG A 45 -4.60 -0.07 -4.26
C ARG A 45 -3.67 -0.05 -3.06
N THR A 46 -2.77 0.92 -3.00
CA THR A 46 -1.79 1.06 -1.91
C THR A 46 -2.49 1.25 -0.55
N GLN A 47 -3.49 2.13 -0.47
CA GLN A 47 -4.26 2.32 0.76
C GLN A 47 -5.04 1.07 1.19
N GLN A 48 -5.65 0.34 0.24
CA GLN A 48 -6.35 -0.92 0.52
C GLN A 48 -5.41 -1.96 1.15
N ARG A 49 -4.20 -2.14 0.59
CA ARG A 49 -3.19 -3.07 1.13
C ARG A 49 -2.82 -2.70 2.56
N TYR A 50 -2.65 -1.41 2.85
CA TYR A 50 -2.34 -0.93 4.19
C TYR A 50 -3.47 -1.21 5.20
N PHE A 51 -4.72 -0.93 4.87
CA PHE A 51 -5.86 -1.19 5.78
C PHE A 51 -6.07 -2.69 6.02
N SER A 52 -5.89 -3.52 4.99
CA SER A 52 -5.88 -4.99 5.12
C SER A 52 -4.78 -5.43 6.11
N GLY A 53 -3.59 -4.82 6.03
CA GLY A 53 -2.50 -5.02 6.99
C GLY A 53 -2.88 -4.70 8.45
N ILE A 54 -3.65 -3.63 8.71
CA ILE A 54 -4.12 -3.28 10.05
C ILE A 54 -4.99 -4.41 10.64
N SER A 55 -5.94 -4.93 9.86
CA SER A 55 -6.82 -6.03 10.30
C SER A 55 -6.05 -7.33 10.55
N LYS A 56 -5.09 -7.67 9.69
CA LYS A 56 -4.19 -8.82 9.87
C LYS A 56 -3.35 -8.67 11.14
N GLY A 57 -2.84 -7.46 11.42
CA GLY A 57 -2.12 -7.18 12.66
C GLY A 57 -3.00 -7.37 13.90
N ALA A 58 -4.27 -6.97 13.82
CA ALA A 58 -5.24 -7.18 14.90
C ALA A 58 -5.48 -8.67 15.18
N LEU A 59 -5.54 -9.51 14.15
CA LEU A 59 -5.59 -10.97 14.30
C LEU A 59 -4.36 -11.50 15.03
N SER A 60 -3.15 -11.11 14.60
CA SER A 60 -1.91 -11.55 15.24
C SER A 60 -1.87 -11.16 16.72
N ARG A 61 -2.37 -9.96 17.07
CA ARG A 61 -2.46 -9.49 18.46
C ARG A 61 -3.52 -10.25 19.25
N LEU A 62 -4.67 -10.57 18.66
CA LEU A 62 -5.68 -11.43 19.30
C LEU A 62 -5.11 -12.82 19.60
N GLN A 63 -4.40 -13.43 18.66
CA GLN A 63 -3.78 -14.75 18.80
C GLN A 63 -2.65 -14.78 19.84
N ALA A 64 -1.90 -13.68 19.97
CA ALA A 64 -0.89 -13.54 21.01
C ALA A 64 -1.52 -13.44 22.42
N GLY A 65 -2.78 -12.97 22.51
CA GLY A 65 -3.48 -12.78 23.78
C GLY A 65 -2.87 -11.67 24.64
N GLN A 66 -3.25 -11.64 25.92
CA GLN A 66 -2.72 -10.69 26.91
C GLN A 66 -1.56 -11.26 27.73
N ASP A 67 -1.30 -12.56 27.63
CA ASP A 67 -0.29 -13.24 28.43
C ASP A 67 1.12 -12.77 28.06
N GLY A 68 1.77 -12.06 28.99
CA GLY A 68 3.10 -11.50 28.79
C GLY A 68 3.15 -10.10 28.15
N LEU A 69 2.01 -9.45 27.91
CA LEU A 69 2.00 -8.02 27.59
C LEU A 69 2.44 -7.21 28.82
N GLY A 70 3.64 -6.66 28.77
CA GLY A 70 4.09 -5.66 29.73
C GLY A 70 3.27 -4.38 29.61
N CYS A 71 3.09 -3.66 30.72
CA CYS A 71 2.56 -2.30 30.67
C CYS A 71 3.61 -1.36 30.06
N GLY A 72 3.21 -0.45 29.17
CA GLY A 72 4.11 0.46 28.48
C GLY A 72 4.38 0.05 27.03
N THR A 73 5.58 0.34 26.52
CA THR A 73 5.97 0.02 25.13
C THR A 73 5.95 -1.50 24.90
N VAL A 74 5.11 -1.96 23.98
CA VAL A 74 5.03 -3.36 23.54
C VAL A 74 5.93 -3.61 22.34
N ALA A 75 6.02 -2.65 21.41
CA ALA A 75 6.98 -2.64 20.32
C ALA A 75 7.51 -1.21 20.12
N PRO A 76 8.85 -0.99 20.07
CA PRO A 76 9.39 0.33 19.76
C PRO A 76 9.11 0.72 18.31
N LEU A 77 9.50 1.96 17.96
CA LEU A 77 9.73 2.37 16.58
C LEU A 77 10.64 1.35 15.87
N ASP A 78 10.01 0.44 15.14
CA ASP A 78 10.66 -0.49 14.21
C ASP A 78 10.57 0.10 12.80
N VAL A 79 11.48 -0.25 11.89
CA VAL A 79 11.36 0.16 10.48
C VAL A 79 11.74 -1.01 9.56
N ASP A 80 10.75 -1.80 9.19
CA ASP A 80 10.93 -2.85 8.19
C ASP A 80 10.79 -2.25 6.80
N GLY A 81 11.70 -2.50 5.86
CA GLY A 81 11.59 -1.90 4.53
C GLY A 81 12.39 -2.59 3.45
N SER A 82 11.73 -2.88 2.34
CA SER A 82 12.30 -3.50 1.16
C SER A 82 12.16 -2.58 -0.05
N VAL A 83 13.25 -2.33 -0.76
CA VAL A 83 13.36 -1.51 -1.98
C VAL A 83 13.74 -2.34 -3.22
N ASN A 84 12.80 -2.80 -4.05
CA ASN A 84 13.13 -3.51 -5.28
C ASN A 84 12.83 -2.68 -6.54
N ILE A 85 13.77 -2.67 -7.49
CA ILE A 85 13.64 -2.04 -8.81
C ILE A 85 14.36 -2.97 -9.79
N GLN A 86 13.64 -3.57 -10.74
CA GLN A 86 14.20 -4.39 -11.83
C GLN A 86 13.42 -4.16 -13.13
N ASP A 87 14.14 -3.92 -14.23
CA ASP A 87 13.56 -3.83 -15.58
C ASP A 87 12.52 -2.72 -15.83
N GLY A 88 12.61 -1.63 -15.08
CA GLY A 88 11.73 -0.46 -15.25
C GLY A 88 10.54 -0.49 -14.32
N THR A 89 9.96 -1.66 -14.02
CA THR A 89 8.95 -1.86 -12.98
C THR A 89 9.61 -2.10 -11.62
N GLY A 90 8.95 -1.71 -10.53
CA GLY A 90 9.56 -1.87 -9.20
C GLY A 90 8.66 -1.37 -8.08
N GLN A 91 8.40 -2.24 -7.11
CA GLN A 91 7.73 -1.87 -5.86
C GLN A 91 8.70 -1.93 -4.68
N SER A 92 8.68 -0.87 -3.87
CA SER A 92 9.45 -0.74 -2.63
C SER A 92 8.53 -0.37 -1.48
N ASP A 93 8.27 -1.31 -0.57
CA ASP A 93 7.44 -1.07 0.62
C ASP A 93 8.26 -1.11 1.90
N GLY A 94 7.88 -0.30 2.88
CA GLY A 94 8.32 -0.47 4.26
C GLY A 94 7.30 0.06 5.24
N THR A 95 7.41 -0.37 6.49
CA THR A 95 6.59 0.06 7.61
C THR A 95 7.47 0.58 8.72
N PHE A 96 6.93 1.50 9.51
CA PHE A 96 7.54 1.87 10.77
C PHE A 96 6.49 2.13 11.82
N GLY A 97 6.80 2.00 13.11
CA GLY A 97 5.80 2.35 14.10
C GLY A 97 6.14 1.93 15.50
N TYR A 98 5.45 2.53 16.48
CA TYR A 98 5.52 2.12 17.88
C TYR A 98 4.16 1.60 18.35
N ASP A 99 4.20 0.82 19.42
CA ASP A 99 3.06 0.17 20.02
C ASP A 99 3.16 0.26 21.55
N VAL A 100 2.13 0.81 22.19
CA VAL A 100 2.07 1.01 23.63
C VAL A 100 0.78 0.41 24.17
N TYR A 101 0.89 -0.33 25.28
CA TYR A 101 -0.26 -0.88 26.00
C TYR A 101 -0.42 -0.24 27.38
N ASP A 102 -1.58 0.37 27.61
CA ASP A 102 -1.95 0.98 28.89
C ASP A 102 -2.81 0.03 29.71
N CYS A 103 -2.20 -0.54 30.76
CA CYS A 103 -2.86 -1.45 31.70
C CYS A 103 -3.96 -0.80 32.54
N ASN A 104 -3.98 0.53 32.70
CA ASN A 104 -5.04 1.21 33.46
C ASN A 104 -6.32 1.33 32.64
N THR A 105 -6.18 1.57 31.33
CA THR A 105 -7.33 1.74 30.43
C THR A 105 -7.66 0.49 29.63
N GLY A 106 -6.81 -0.55 29.69
CA GLY A 106 -6.91 -1.75 28.87
C GLY A 106 -6.86 -1.46 27.37
N SER A 107 -6.27 -0.32 26.97
CA SER A 107 -6.18 0.08 25.57
C SER A 107 -4.76 0.04 25.05
N ARG A 108 -4.65 -0.39 23.80
CA ARG A 108 -3.41 -0.39 23.03
C ARG A 108 -3.46 0.76 22.03
N GLU A 109 -2.39 1.53 21.97
CA GLU A 109 -2.20 2.65 21.07
C GLU A 109 -1.03 2.33 20.15
N ILE A 110 -1.27 2.38 18.84
CA ILE A 110 -0.30 2.02 17.82
C ILE A 110 -0.16 3.21 16.88
N LEU A 111 1.06 3.73 16.72
CA LEU A 111 1.38 4.64 15.64
C LEU A 111 2.13 3.84 14.58
N ALA A 112 1.56 3.70 13.40
CA ALA A 112 2.17 2.98 12.30
C ALA A 112 2.28 3.91 11.09
N GLY A 113 3.34 3.81 10.32
CA GLY A 113 3.47 4.37 9.00
C GLY A 113 3.96 3.33 8.02
N ALA A 114 3.73 3.61 6.75
CA ALA A 114 4.22 2.82 5.65
C ALA A 114 4.65 3.74 4.51
N PHE A 115 5.65 3.32 3.76
CA PHE A 115 5.95 3.90 2.46
C PHE A 115 5.83 2.82 1.41
N SER A 116 5.42 3.23 0.21
CA SER A 116 5.35 2.40 -0.99
C SER A 116 5.91 3.23 -2.14
N ILE A 117 6.79 2.65 -2.95
CA ILE A 117 7.23 3.25 -4.21
C ILE A 117 6.86 2.25 -5.28
N THR A 118 5.97 2.58 -6.21
CA THR A 118 5.55 1.71 -7.31
C THR A 118 5.95 2.36 -8.63
N HIS A 119 6.40 1.57 -9.60
CA HIS A 119 6.50 2.01 -10.98
C HIS A 119 5.48 1.26 -11.82
N THR A 120 4.69 2.01 -12.58
CA THR A 120 3.64 1.50 -13.46
C THR A 120 3.85 2.10 -14.84
N GLU A 121 3.60 1.30 -15.89
CA GLU A 121 3.55 1.80 -17.26
C GLU A 121 2.59 3.00 -17.36
N ASN A 122 2.82 3.91 -18.30
CA ASN A 122 2.01 5.11 -18.56
C ASN A 122 2.03 6.23 -17.49
N ILE A 123 2.25 5.95 -16.20
CA ILE A 123 2.34 6.97 -15.12
C ILE A 123 3.73 7.13 -14.48
N GLY A 124 4.67 6.23 -14.76
CA GLY A 124 6.02 6.29 -14.20
C GLY A 124 6.07 5.86 -12.73
N THR A 125 6.84 6.57 -11.90
CA THR A 125 7.10 6.16 -10.50
C THR A 125 6.30 6.97 -9.49
N GLN A 126 5.43 6.30 -8.74
CA GLN A 126 4.73 6.83 -7.57
C GLN A 126 5.46 6.49 -6.28
N ALA A 127 5.66 7.47 -5.40
CA ALA A 127 6.07 7.29 -4.02
C ALA A 127 4.95 7.76 -3.09
N LEU A 128 4.37 6.86 -2.31
CA LEU A 128 3.31 7.12 -1.35
C LEU A 128 3.82 6.83 0.07
N PHE A 129 3.64 7.80 0.96
CA PHE A 129 3.88 7.66 2.39
C PHE A 129 2.57 7.83 3.14
N GLN A 130 2.28 6.92 4.06
CA GLN A 130 1.06 6.93 4.84
C GLN A 130 1.34 6.68 6.32
N PHE A 131 0.48 7.20 7.18
CA PHE A 131 0.54 6.99 8.61
C PHE A 131 -0.85 6.78 9.19
N SER A 132 -0.93 6.06 10.31
CA SER A 132 -2.13 5.87 11.10
C SER A 132 -1.82 5.88 12.59
N HIS A 133 -2.72 6.49 13.35
CA HIS A 133 -2.83 6.33 14.78
C HIS A 133 -4.03 5.41 15.06
N GLN A 134 -3.75 4.25 15.65
CA GLN A 134 -4.71 3.20 15.93
C GLN A 134 -4.93 3.09 17.43
N ARG A 135 -6.17 2.83 17.82
CA ARG A 135 -6.53 2.55 19.20
C ARG A 135 -7.47 1.36 19.26
N GLU A 136 -7.08 0.36 20.03
CA GLU A 136 -7.82 -0.89 20.16
C GLU A 136 -7.94 -1.37 21.60
N ARG A 137 -8.88 -2.29 21.81
CA ARG A 137 -9.14 -2.98 23.06
C ARG A 137 -9.51 -4.43 22.78
N LEU A 138 -9.12 -5.32 23.69
CA LEU A 138 -9.74 -6.64 23.78
C LEU A 138 -11.07 -6.48 24.50
N LEU A 139 -12.15 -6.88 23.84
CA LEU A 139 -13.50 -6.92 24.39
C LEU A 139 -13.74 -8.22 25.17
N SER A 140 -13.06 -9.30 24.75
CA SER A 140 -12.96 -10.59 25.43
C SER A 140 -11.63 -11.26 25.09
N GLU A 141 -11.35 -12.44 25.66
CA GLU A 141 -10.21 -13.28 25.25
C GLU A 141 -10.29 -13.72 23.77
N THR A 142 -11.48 -13.63 23.15
CA THR A 142 -11.75 -14.07 21.79
C THR A 142 -12.04 -12.93 20.82
N HIS A 143 -12.11 -11.67 21.26
CA HIS A 143 -12.55 -10.55 20.42
C HIS A 143 -11.72 -9.29 20.69
N LEU A 144 -11.09 -8.77 19.64
CA LEU A 144 -10.36 -7.50 19.61
C LEU A 144 -11.05 -6.55 18.62
N GLN A 145 -11.21 -5.30 19.03
CA GLN A 145 -11.74 -4.24 18.16
C GLN A 145 -10.93 -2.95 18.31
N GLY A 146 -10.73 -2.26 17.19
CA GLY A 146 -10.05 -0.99 17.14
C GLY A 146 -10.61 -0.02 16.12
N ARG A 147 -10.09 1.20 16.19
CA ARG A 147 -10.34 2.29 15.25
C ARG A 147 -9.02 2.96 14.91
N PHE A 148 -8.95 3.57 13.74
CA PHE A 148 -7.78 4.33 13.33
C PHE A 148 -8.17 5.61 12.59
N TRP A 149 -7.24 6.56 12.60
CA TRP A 149 -7.25 7.73 11.74
C TRP A 149 -5.82 7.99 11.27
N GLY A 150 -5.67 8.64 10.13
CA GLY A 150 -4.39 8.77 9.49
C GLY A 150 -4.43 9.68 8.28
N GLY A 151 -3.35 9.64 7.51
CA GLY A 151 -3.25 10.34 6.25
C GLY A 151 -2.11 9.82 5.41
N TYR A 152 -2.04 10.33 4.20
CA TYR A 152 -0.97 10.01 3.28
C TYR A 152 -0.53 11.24 2.48
N VAL A 153 0.70 11.17 1.99
CA VAL A 153 1.24 12.07 0.97
C VAL A 153 1.79 11.20 -0.15
N SER A 154 1.61 11.61 -1.39
CA SER A 154 2.13 10.91 -2.55
C SER A 154 2.78 11.86 -3.53
N ARG A 155 3.73 11.32 -4.30
CA ARG A 155 4.30 11.98 -5.46
C ARG A 155 4.50 10.96 -6.59
N THR A 156 3.86 11.23 -7.72
CA THR A 156 3.99 10.46 -8.96
C THR A 156 4.81 11.26 -9.94
N ASN A 157 5.92 10.70 -10.44
CA ASN A 157 6.71 11.29 -11.52
C ASN A 157 6.34 10.59 -12.83
N VAL A 158 5.72 11.34 -13.74
CA VAL A 158 5.21 10.85 -15.04
C VAL A 158 6.28 11.06 -16.10
N THR A 159 6.56 10.03 -16.91
CA THR A 159 7.67 10.02 -17.88
C THR A 159 7.35 9.37 -19.24
N ASP A 160 6.13 8.92 -19.47
CA ASP A 160 5.76 8.17 -20.69
C ASP A 160 4.72 8.94 -21.53
N LEU A 161 3.46 8.96 -21.11
CA LEU A 161 2.40 9.73 -21.76
C LEU A 161 2.57 11.25 -21.66
N ALA A 162 3.33 11.70 -20.66
CA ALA A 162 3.68 13.09 -20.41
C ALA A 162 4.92 13.18 -19.52
N ASP A 163 5.52 14.37 -19.44
CA ASP A 163 6.57 14.68 -18.48
C ASP A 163 6.05 15.55 -17.35
N GLY A 164 6.23 15.13 -16.11
CA GLY A 164 5.93 15.99 -14.97
C GLY A 164 5.69 15.25 -13.67
N SER A 165 4.81 15.82 -12.83
CA SER A 165 4.50 15.20 -11.54
C SER A 165 3.09 15.47 -11.04
N ILE A 166 2.58 14.51 -10.29
CA ILE A 166 1.33 14.60 -9.51
C ILE A 166 1.70 14.52 -8.04
N ASN A 167 1.13 15.39 -7.22
CA ASN A 167 1.35 15.39 -5.76
C ASN A 167 0.00 15.22 -5.07
N GLY A 168 -0.14 14.16 -4.29
CA GLY A 168 -1.35 13.83 -3.53
C GLY A 168 -1.18 14.07 -2.04
N LEU A 169 -2.26 14.46 -1.39
CA LEU A 169 -2.40 14.51 0.07
C LEU A 169 -3.80 14.05 0.41
N GLY A 170 -3.93 13.19 1.42
CA GLY A 170 -5.24 12.82 1.92
C GLY A 170 -5.27 12.38 3.37
N VAL A 171 -6.49 12.22 3.86
CA VAL A 171 -6.79 11.73 5.20
C VAL A 171 -7.63 10.47 5.11
N ASN A 172 -7.43 9.57 6.06
CA ASN A 172 -8.16 8.31 6.12
C ASN A 172 -8.52 7.93 7.55
N GLY A 173 -9.47 7.02 7.69
CA GLY A 173 -9.88 6.50 8.98
C GLY A 173 -10.90 5.38 8.88
N GLY A 174 -11.02 4.60 9.94
CA GLY A 174 -11.85 3.42 9.91
C GLY A 174 -11.90 2.64 11.21
N ILE A 175 -12.53 1.48 11.13
CA ILE A 175 -12.64 0.48 12.19
C ILE A 175 -12.06 -0.83 11.71
N TYR A 176 -11.57 -1.63 12.66
CA TYR A 176 -11.05 -2.96 12.39
C TYR A 176 -11.26 -3.87 13.61
N GLY A 177 -11.10 -5.17 13.40
CA GLY A 177 -11.18 -6.12 14.49
C GLY A 177 -10.83 -7.54 14.07
N ALA A 178 -10.72 -8.39 15.08
CA ALA A 178 -10.52 -9.82 14.93
C ALA A 178 -11.37 -10.58 15.96
N HIS A 179 -11.88 -11.75 15.58
CA HIS A 179 -12.70 -12.59 16.45
C HIS A 179 -12.35 -14.07 16.24
N GLN A 180 -12.10 -14.78 17.33
CA GLN A 180 -12.04 -16.24 17.34
C GLN A 180 -13.47 -16.84 17.34
N LEU A 181 -13.84 -17.52 16.26
CA LEU A 181 -15.16 -18.13 16.07
C LEU A 181 -15.27 -19.53 16.70
N GLY A 182 -14.13 -20.18 16.92
CA GLY A 182 -14.02 -21.53 17.47
C GLY A 182 -12.58 -21.89 17.76
N GLU A 183 -12.34 -23.15 18.15
CA GLU A 183 -10.98 -23.63 18.42
C GLU A 183 -10.13 -23.55 17.13
N GLY A 184 -9.11 -22.69 17.13
CA GLY A 184 -8.23 -22.47 15.99
C GLY A 184 -8.88 -21.80 14.77
N LEU A 185 -10.08 -21.22 14.86
CA LEU A 185 -10.74 -20.53 13.73
C LEU A 185 -10.95 -19.05 14.05
N PHE A 186 -10.46 -18.16 13.19
CA PHE A 186 -10.51 -16.72 13.41
C PHE A 186 -10.99 -15.98 12.16
N ILE A 187 -11.68 -14.86 12.38
CA ILE A 187 -12.05 -13.89 11.36
C ILE A 187 -11.42 -12.54 11.68
N ASP A 188 -10.87 -11.87 10.67
CA ASP A 188 -10.39 -10.49 10.76
C ASP A 188 -11.10 -9.62 9.72
N TYR A 189 -11.33 -8.35 10.06
CA TYR A 189 -12.11 -7.43 9.24
C TYR A 189 -11.71 -5.97 9.43
N TYR A 190 -11.97 -5.14 8.41
CA TYR A 190 -11.93 -3.69 8.52
C TYR A 190 -12.95 -3.03 7.61
N ALA A 191 -13.28 -1.79 7.94
CA ALA A 191 -14.03 -0.86 7.09
C ALA A 191 -13.43 0.54 7.24
N ALA A 192 -13.11 1.19 6.14
CA ALA A 192 -12.41 2.47 6.13
C ALA A 192 -12.92 3.41 5.05
N GLY A 193 -12.66 4.70 5.23
CA GLY A 193 -12.87 5.73 4.21
C GLY A 193 -11.65 6.63 4.09
N ALA A 194 -11.44 7.19 2.90
CA ALA A 194 -10.39 8.14 2.62
C ALA A 194 -10.91 9.27 1.73
N LEU A 195 -10.32 10.46 1.87
CA LEU A 195 -10.51 11.57 0.96
C LEU A 195 -9.15 12.22 0.69
N GLY A 196 -8.93 12.65 -0.55
CA GLY A 196 -7.64 13.19 -0.98
C GLY A 196 -7.79 14.28 -2.03
N HIS A 197 -6.74 15.10 -2.12
CA HIS A 197 -6.59 16.17 -3.09
C HIS A 197 -5.26 15.99 -3.83
N HIS A 198 -5.32 15.94 -5.16
CA HIS A 198 -4.18 15.69 -6.02
C HIS A 198 -3.98 16.89 -6.95
N ARG A 199 -2.74 17.38 -7.04
CA ARG A 199 -2.36 18.46 -7.95
C ARG A 199 -1.32 17.97 -8.93
N TYR A 200 -1.53 18.27 -10.20
CA TYR A 200 -0.62 17.83 -11.25
C TYR A 200 -0.05 19.01 -12.03
N LYS A 201 1.16 18.80 -12.54
CA LYS A 201 1.83 19.65 -13.52
C LYS A 201 2.49 18.75 -14.54
N LEU A 202 1.97 18.75 -15.75
CA LEU A 202 2.35 17.82 -16.81
C LEU A 202 2.66 18.58 -18.10
N SER A 203 3.48 17.97 -18.94
CA SER A 203 3.90 18.50 -20.24
C SER A 203 3.71 17.42 -21.28
N PHE A 204 2.90 17.71 -22.29
CA PHE A 204 2.57 16.78 -23.37
C PHE A 204 3.30 17.19 -24.64
N ASP A 205 3.98 16.23 -25.26
CA ASP A 205 4.59 16.42 -26.57
C ASP A 205 3.51 16.60 -27.63
N ALA A 206 3.38 17.83 -28.13
CA ALA A 206 2.41 18.19 -29.16
C ALA A 206 3.07 19.05 -30.23
N THR A 207 2.47 19.07 -31.41
CA THR A 207 2.90 19.93 -32.53
C THR A 207 1.97 21.14 -32.60
N PRO A 208 2.48 22.39 -32.70
CA PRO A 208 3.86 22.78 -32.99
C PRO A 208 4.80 22.94 -31.78
N ALA A 209 4.30 22.83 -30.55
CA ALA A 209 5.10 22.92 -29.33
C ALA A 209 4.46 22.13 -28.17
N VAL A 210 5.22 21.89 -27.11
CA VAL A 210 4.74 21.24 -25.88
C VAL A 210 3.53 21.98 -25.31
N ILE A 211 2.51 21.21 -24.90
CA ILE A 211 1.36 21.71 -24.12
C ILE A 211 1.68 21.50 -22.65
N SER A 212 1.81 22.58 -21.89
CA SER A 212 2.00 22.52 -20.44
C SER A 212 0.65 22.62 -19.75
N THR A 213 0.37 21.71 -18.82
CA THR A 213 -0.88 21.69 -18.07
C THR A 213 -0.63 21.74 -16.58
N GLU A 214 -1.54 22.42 -15.87
CA GLU A 214 -1.65 22.36 -14.43
C GLU A 214 -3.11 22.27 -14.02
N GLY A 215 -3.36 21.60 -12.90
CA GLY A 215 -4.71 21.40 -12.41
C GLY A 215 -4.77 20.56 -11.14
N SER A 216 -5.98 20.22 -10.73
CA SER A 216 -6.22 19.38 -9.57
C SER A 216 -7.48 18.53 -9.66
N TYR A 217 -7.58 17.53 -8.80
CA TYR A 217 -8.79 16.76 -8.58
C TYR A 217 -8.88 16.31 -7.12
N ASP A 218 -10.11 16.08 -6.65
CA ASP A 218 -10.41 15.51 -5.34
C ASP A 218 -11.00 14.11 -5.51
N TYR A 219 -10.87 13.26 -4.49
CA TYR A 219 -11.60 11.99 -4.47
C TYR A 219 -12.13 11.64 -3.08
N LEU A 220 -13.12 10.75 -3.07
CA LEU A 220 -13.67 10.08 -1.90
C LEU A 220 -13.66 8.58 -2.15
N ALA A 221 -13.13 7.80 -1.20
CA ALA A 221 -13.02 6.36 -1.30
C ALA A 221 -13.56 5.63 -0.07
N ALA A 222 -14.08 4.43 -0.30
CA ALA A 222 -14.53 3.48 0.70
C ALA A 222 -13.82 2.14 0.51
N PHE A 223 -13.43 1.52 1.62
CA PHE A 223 -12.68 0.27 1.65
C PHE A 223 -13.32 -0.69 2.64
N GLY A 224 -13.28 -1.99 2.31
CA GLY A 224 -13.72 -3.03 3.22
C GLY A 224 -13.02 -4.33 2.92
N GLY A 225 -12.67 -5.07 3.97
CA GLY A 225 -12.04 -6.36 3.83
C GLY A 225 -12.40 -7.30 4.96
N VAL A 226 -12.35 -8.59 4.63
CA VAL A 226 -12.58 -9.68 5.57
C VAL A 226 -11.69 -10.86 5.21
N ALA A 227 -11.14 -11.53 6.22
CA ALA A 227 -10.41 -12.76 6.03
C ALA A 227 -10.75 -13.79 7.10
N LEU A 228 -10.70 -15.05 6.68
CA LEU A 228 -10.87 -16.22 7.54
C LEU A 228 -9.52 -16.92 7.66
N SER A 229 -9.14 -17.27 8.88
CA SER A 229 -7.90 -17.99 9.17
C SER A 229 -8.14 -19.16 10.09
N GLY A 230 -7.34 -20.21 9.90
CA GLY A 230 -7.38 -21.43 10.69
C GLY A 230 -6.04 -21.73 11.35
N GLU A 231 -6.05 -22.65 12.31
CA GLU A 231 -4.86 -23.26 12.88
C GLU A 231 -5.07 -24.78 12.97
N HIS A 232 -4.12 -25.55 12.47
CA HIS A 232 -4.12 -27.00 12.56
C HIS A 232 -2.74 -27.51 12.96
N ALA A 233 -2.68 -28.24 14.08
CA ALA A 233 -1.43 -28.81 14.58
C ALA A 233 -1.16 -30.18 13.94
N PHE A 234 -0.01 -30.31 13.28
CA PHE A 234 0.57 -31.60 12.89
C PHE A 234 1.67 -31.99 13.89
N GLU A 235 2.14 -33.24 13.83
CA GLU A 235 3.16 -33.74 14.77
C GLU A 235 4.46 -32.92 14.79
N THR A 236 4.84 -32.34 13.64
CA THR A 236 6.15 -31.67 13.43
C THR A 236 6.02 -30.16 13.19
N PHE A 237 4.85 -29.67 12.82
CA PHE A 237 4.63 -28.26 12.47
C PHE A 237 3.16 -27.85 12.67
N MET A 238 2.90 -26.55 12.68
CA MET A 238 1.55 -26.00 12.66
C MET A 238 1.23 -25.49 11.24
N LEU A 239 0.01 -25.69 10.76
CA LEU A 239 -0.49 -25.10 9.52
C LEU A 239 -1.48 -24.00 9.87
N ARG A 240 -1.24 -22.80 9.32
CA ARG A 240 -2.13 -21.65 9.47
C ARG A 240 -2.60 -21.17 8.10
N PRO A 241 -3.72 -21.70 7.55
CA PRO A 241 -4.30 -21.16 6.33
C PRO A 241 -5.01 -19.84 6.63
N ARG A 242 -4.94 -18.88 5.71
CA ARG A 242 -5.75 -17.65 5.73
C ARG A 242 -6.20 -17.32 4.32
N ALA A 243 -7.46 -16.97 4.13
CA ALA A 243 -8.00 -16.47 2.88
C ALA A 243 -8.78 -15.19 3.14
N GLY A 244 -8.47 -14.13 2.40
CA GLY A 244 -9.13 -12.83 2.52
C GLY A 244 -9.68 -12.31 1.20
N ILE A 245 -10.65 -11.41 1.31
CA ILE A 245 -11.18 -10.60 0.21
C ILE A 245 -11.16 -9.15 0.66
N ASP A 246 -10.63 -8.28 -0.19
CA ASP A 246 -10.59 -6.84 -0.02
C ASP A 246 -11.31 -6.17 -1.18
N LEU A 247 -12.11 -5.14 -0.89
CA LEU A 247 -12.86 -4.33 -1.86
C LEU A 247 -12.60 -2.85 -1.63
N ALA A 248 -12.52 -2.10 -2.72
CA ALA A 248 -12.34 -0.66 -2.73
C ALA A 248 -13.25 -0.03 -3.79
N TYR A 249 -13.76 1.16 -3.48
CA TYR A 249 -14.53 1.98 -4.41
C TYR A 249 -14.17 3.45 -4.20
N ALA A 250 -13.84 4.14 -5.29
CA ALA A 250 -13.51 5.56 -5.27
C ALA A 250 -14.33 6.32 -6.30
N VAL A 251 -14.74 7.52 -5.91
CA VAL A 251 -15.33 8.53 -6.79
C VAL A 251 -14.41 9.74 -6.83
N ALA A 252 -14.09 10.21 -8.02
CA ALA A 252 -13.29 11.40 -8.22
C ALA A 252 -14.19 12.57 -8.64
N SER A 253 -13.77 13.80 -8.33
CA SER A 253 -14.31 14.96 -9.00
C SER A 253 -13.75 15.05 -10.42
N ASP A 254 -14.46 15.77 -11.29
CA ASP A 254 -13.86 16.25 -12.53
C ASP A 254 -12.55 17.00 -12.19
N ALA A 255 -11.49 16.71 -12.94
CA ALA A 255 -10.23 17.42 -12.83
C ALA A 255 -10.36 18.79 -13.48
N ASP A 256 -9.97 19.85 -12.76
CA ASP A 256 -9.76 21.15 -13.38
C ASP A 256 -8.46 21.10 -14.20
N VAL A 257 -8.46 21.72 -15.39
CA VAL A 257 -7.29 21.75 -16.28
C VAL A 257 -7.07 23.17 -16.78
N THR A 258 -5.83 23.65 -16.70
CA THR A 258 -5.35 24.82 -17.43
C THR A 258 -4.23 24.38 -18.36
N ALA A 259 -4.48 24.40 -19.68
CA ALA A 259 -3.52 24.04 -20.71
C ALA A 259 -2.93 25.28 -21.36
N THR A 260 -1.62 25.31 -21.58
CA THR A 260 -0.91 26.45 -22.19
C THR A 260 0.06 25.98 -23.27
N GLN A 261 -0.03 26.59 -24.46
CA GLN A 261 0.85 26.34 -25.60
C GLN A 261 1.15 27.65 -26.34
N LEU A 262 2.43 27.97 -26.55
CA LEU A 262 2.86 29.16 -27.30
C LEU A 262 2.21 30.49 -26.84
N GLY A 263 1.89 30.61 -25.56
CA GLY A 263 1.23 31.79 -24.98
C GLY A 263 -0.28 31.85 -25.15
N GLN A 264 -0.90 30.83 -25.75
CA GLN A 264 -2.34 30.58 -25.65
C GLN A 264 -2.63 29.77 -24.41
N THR A 265 -3.72 30.09 -23.73
CA THR A 265 -4.20 29.39 -22.54
C THR A 265 -5.64 28.99 -22.74
N ASP A 266 -5.95 27.74 -22.42
CA ASP A 266 -7.27 27.15 -22.42
C ASP A 266 -7.55 26.52 -21.05
N THR A 267 -8.79 26.57 -20.61
CA THR A 267 -9.24 26.04 -19.32
C THR A 267 -10.45 25.17 -19.51
N GLY A 268 -10.44 23.98 -18.94
CA GLY A 268 -11.53 23.03 -19.05
C GLY A 268 -11.60 22.08 -17.86
N SER A 269 -12.43 21.05 -18.01
CA SER A 269 -12.49 19.94 -17.08
C SER A 269 -12.39 18.60 -17.79
N ILE A 270 -11.88 17.62 -17.07
CA ILE A 270 -11.76 16.24 -17.52
C ILE A 270 -12.46 15.35 -16.50
N ASP A 271 -13.36 14.49 -17.00
CA ASP A 271 -14.01 13.46 -16.19
C ASP A 271 -12.98 12.39 -15.82
N ILE A 272 -12.89 12.08 -14.53
CA ILE A 272 -12.12 10.94 -14.03
C ILE A 272 -13.14 9.86 -13.66
N PRO A 273 -13.10 8.68 -14.31
CA PRO A 273 -14.07 7.63 -14.04
C PRO A 273 -13.94 7.11 -12.61
N ASN A 274 -15.04 6.57 -12.09
CA ASN A 274 -15.03 5.94 -10.78
C ASN A 274 -14.18 4.68 -10.79
N THR A 275 -13.34 4.52 -9.78
CA THR A 275 -12.44 3.36 -9.67
C THR A 275 -13.04 2.30 -8.74
N THR A 276 -13.02 1.04 -9.16
CA THR A 276 -13.28 -0.12 -8.29
C THR A 276 -12.03 -0.97 -8.17
N GLY A 277 -11.75 -1.50 -6.98
CA GLY A 277 -10.65 -2.42 -6.73
C GLY A 277 -11.12 -3.66 -5.98
N GLY A 278 -10.62 -4.82 -6.38
CA GLY A 278 -10.89 -6.12 -5.75
C GLY A 278 -9.60 -6.91 -5.57
N ARG A 279 -9.46 -7.57 -4.43
CA ARG A 279 -8.27 -8.36 -4.13
C ARG A 279 -8.62 -9.62 -3.34
N ILE A 280 -8.04 -10.76 -3.72
CA ILE A 280 -8.22 -12.06 -3.07
C ILE A 280 -6.86 -12.59 -2.62
N LEU A 281 -6.77 -13.04 -1.36
CA LEU A 281 -5.50 -13.27 -0.68
C LEU A 281 -5.44 -14.59 0.10
N PRO A 282 -5.36 -15.75 -0.57
CA PRO A 282 -5.01 -17.00 0.10
C PRO A 282 -3.52 -17.05 0.46
N SER A 283 -3.24 -17.43 1.69
CA SER A 283 -1.90 -17.62 2.22
C SER A 283 -1.88 -18.81 3.17
N TRP A 284 -0.72 -19.44 3.26
CA TRP A 284 -0.47 -20.50 4.23
C TRP A 284 0.79 -20.15 4.99
N SER A 285 0.79 -20.36 6.30
CA SER A 285 2.00 -20.29 7.10
C SER A 285 2.26 -21.65 7.75
N PHE A 286 3.52 -22.07 7.70
CA PHE A 286 4.02 -23.30 8.29
C PHE A 286 5.04 -22.96 9.39
N PRO A 287 4.61 -22.56 10.59
CA PRO A 287 5.50 -22.43 11.73
C PRO A 287 6.09 -23.80 12.11
N ILE A 288 7.41 -23.86 12.07
CA ILE A 288 8.25 -24.98 12.51
C ILE A 288 8.92 -24.54 13.81
N SER A 289 8.35 -24.96 14.93
CA SER A 289 8.98 -24.81 16.24
C SER A 289 9.60 -26.13 16.66
N PRO A 290 10.90 -26.18 17.00
CA PRO A 290 11.47 -27.37 17.61
C PRO A 290 10.76 -27.59 18.96
N THR A 291 10.08 -28.72 19.10
CA THR A 291 9.49 -29.13 20.38
C THR A 291 10.58 -29.13 21.46
N ARG A 292 10.51 -28.20 22.42
CA ARG A 292 11.36 -28.22 23.62
C ARG A 292 10.50 -28.28 24.87
N ARG A 293 10.62 -29.41 25.56
CA ARG A 293 10.06 -29.62 26.89
C ARG A 293 10.86 -28.78 27.91
N GLY A 294 10.16 -27.92 28.64
CA GLY A 294 10.36 -27.73 30.09
C GLY A 294 11.51 -26.85 30.60
N ASN A 295 12.23 -26.08 29.76
CA ASN A 295 13.19 -25.09 30.27
C ASN A 295 12.86 -23.67 29.76
N PRO A 296 12.35 -22.76 30.63
CA PRO A 296 12.01 -21.38 30.26
C PRO A 296 13.24 -20.53 29.87
N PHE A 297 14.45 -20.98 30.20
CA PHE A 297 15.71 -20.31 29.84
C PHE A 297 16.36 -20.88 28.57
N ALA A 298 15.75 -21.88 27.93
CA ALA A 298 16.28 -22.42 26.69
C ALA A 298 16.17 -21.38 25.56
N ARG A 299 17.19 -21.33 24.71
CA ARG A 299 17.19 -20.55 23.46
C ARG A 299 15.93 -20.90 22.65
N GLN A 300 15.13 -19.88 22.36
CA GLN A 300 13.88 -19.96 21.61
C GLN A 300 14.22 -19.82 20.13
N ILE A 301 13.74 -20.74 19.30
CA ILE A 301 13.97 -20.72 17.85
C ILE A 301 12.60 -20.88 17.22
N GLN A 302 12.22 -19.96 16.34
CA GLN A 302 11.02 -20.06 15.53
C GLN A 302 11.43 -19.95 14.06
N THR A 303 10.95 -20.87 13.25
CA THR A 303 11.12 -20.84 11.80
C THR A 303 9.74 -20.87 11.18
N ALA A 304 9.51 -20.12 10.10
CA ALA A 304 8.27 -20.18 9.35
C ALA A 304 8.55 -20.13 7.86
N LEU A 305 7.75 -20.89 7.11
CA LEU A 305 7.64 -20.78 5.66
C LEU A 305 6.20 -20.35 5.33
N ALA A 306 6.03 -19.38 4.45
CA ALA A 306 4.72 -18.81 4.17
C ALA A 306 4.52 -18.53 2.66
N PRO A 307 4.07 -19.54 1.89
CA PRO A 307 3.61 -19.29 0.52
C PRO A 307 2.32 -18.46 0.51
N ARG A 308 2.21 -17.60 -0.49
CA ARG A 308 1.12 -16.65 -0.69
C ARG A 308 0.70 -16.68 -2.14
N PHE A 309 -0.57 -16.40 -2.35
CA PHE A 309 -1.11 -16.13 -3.67
C PHE A 309 -2.02 -14.92 -3.53
N ALA A 310 -1.94 -14.02 -4.49
CA ALA A 310 -2.76 -12.83 -4.54
C ALA A 310 -3.33 -12.71 -5.94
N CYS A 311 -4.60 -12.33 -6.06
CA CYS A 311 -5.15 -11.85 -7.31
C CYS A 311 -5.76 -10.48 -7.06
N GLU A 312 -5.47 -9.54 -7.95
CA GLU A 312 -5.95 -8.17 -7.92
C GLU A 312 -6.75 -7.88 -9.20
N SER A 313 -7.73 -7.00 -9.09
CA SER A 313 -8.57 -6.58 -10.22
C SER A 313 -8.97 -5.13 -10.02
N SER A 314 -8.95 -4.33 -11.08
CA SER A 314 -9.49 -2.98 -11.08
C SER A 314 -10.50 -2.76 -12.19
N SER A 315 -11.17 -1.60 -12.16
CA SER A 315 -12.06 -1.15 -13.24
C SER A 315 -11.33 -0.76 -14.52
N ASN A 316 -10.03 -0.44 -14.42
CA ASN A 316 -9.29 0.24 -15.48
C ASN A 316 -8.45 -0.76 -16.29
N GLU A 317 -8.08 -1.89 -15.68
CA GLU A 317 -7.41 -3.00 -16.35
C GLU A 317 -8.42 -4.06 -16.82
N SER A 318 -8.24 -4.55 -18.05
CA SER A 318 -9.04 -5.64 -18.58
C SER A 318 -8.49 -7.00 -18.13
N GLY A 319 -8.62 -7.34 -16.84
CA GLY A 319 -7.99 -8.57 -16.34
C GLY A 319 -8.16 -8.83 -14.85
N VAL A 320 -7.57 -9.93 -14.42
CA VAL A 320 -7.30 -10.22 -13.01
C VAL A 320 -5.83 -10.62 -12.95
N ASP A 321 -5.05 -9.83 -12.24
CA ASP A 321 -3.61 -9.99 -12.15
C ASP A 321 -3.28 -10.83 -10.94
N CYS A 322 -2.76 -12.02 -11.19
CA CYS A 322 -2.48 -13.00 -10.16
C CYS A 322 -0.98 -13.21 -9.99
N GLY A 323 -0.57 -13.37 -8.75
CA GLY A 323 0.81 -13.58 -8.39
C GLY A 323 1.01 -14.59 -7.27
N LEU A 324 2.27 -14.99 -7.13
CA LEU A 324 2.75 -15.95 -6.16
C LEU A 324 3.84 -15.31 -5.31
N GLY A 325 3.76 -15.53 -4.01
CA GLY A 325 4.80 -15.11 -3.08
C GLY A 325 5.22 -16.25 -2.15
N ILE A 326 6.40 -16.12 -1.59
CA ILE A 326 6.93 -17.01 -0.57
C ILE A 326 7.79 -16.20 0.39
N ALA A 327 7.49 -16.33 1.67
CA ALA A 327 8.34 -15.78 2.72
C ALA A 327 8.94 -16.89 3.57
N PHE A 328 10.20 -16.71 3.94
CA PHE A 328 10.87 -17.52 4.94
C PHE A 328 11.35 -16.61 6.06
N SER A 329 11.01 -16.94 7.29
CA SER A 329 11.50 -16.22 8.46
C SER A 329 12.09 -17.16 9.50
N ARG A 330 13.12 -16.67 10.19
CA ARG A 330 13.77 -17.37 11.29
C ARG A 330 14.14 -16.39 12.38
N SER A 331 13.55 -16.57 13.55
CA SER A 331 13.87 -15.80 14.75
C SER A 331 14.52 -16.70 15.81
N VAL A 332 15.45 -16.13 16.54
CA VAL A 332 16.19 -16.79 17.59
C VAL A 332 16.39 -15.84 18.76
N PHE A 333 15.88 -16.20 19.93
CA PHE A 333 16.02 -15.41 21.16
C PHE A 333 16.73 -16.21 22.25
N ASP A 334 17.71 -15.59 22.90
CA ASP A 334 18.44 -16.15 24.03
C ASP A 334 18.06 -15.41 25.33
N PRO A 335 17.25 -16.05 26.22
CA PRO A 335 16.80 -15.42 27.46
C PRO A 335 17.93 -15.10 28.46
N HIS A 336 19.09 -15.77 28.37
CA HIS A 336 20.21 -15.52 29.28
C HIS A 336 20.98 -14.26 28.92
N THR A 337 21.16 -14.01 27.62
CA THR A 337 21.90 -12.85 27.12
C THR A 337 20.99 -11.67 26.80
N GLY A 338 19.68 -11.90 26.70
CA GLY A 338 18.69 -10.92 26.24
C GLY A 338 18.83 -10.59 24.76
N VAL A 339 19.55 -11.40 23.98
CA VAL A 339 19.84 -11.13 22.56
C VAL A 339 18.90 -11.92 21.66
N GLY A 340 18.24 -11.21 20.75
CA GLY A 340 17.43 -11.73 19.67
C GLY A 340 18.07 -11.48 18.30
N TYR A 341 17.89 -12.43 17.39
CA TYR A 341 18.20 -12.28 15.97
C TYR A 341 16.99 -12.75 15.17
N SER A 342 16.58 -11.99 14.17
CA SER A 342 15.61 -12.40 13.17
C SER A 342 16.18 -12.18 11.78
N PHE A 343 15.82 -13.11 10.90
CA PHE A 343 16.09 -13.06 9.48
C PHE A 343 14.79 -13.35 8.75
N GLU A 344 14.46 -12.53 7.77
CA GLU A 344 13.33 -12.72 6.88
C GLU A 344 13.76 -12.51 5.43
N ILE A 345 13.23 -13.34 4.54
CA ILE A 345 13.32 -13.16 3.10
C ILE A 345 11.91 -13.34 2.54
N ASP A 346 11.44 -12.35 1.80
CA ASP A 346 10.13 -12.34 1.13
C ASP A 346 10.38 -12.19 -0.36
N TYR A 347 9.84 -13.11 -1.14
CA TYR A 347 9.80 -12.98 -2.59
C TYR A 347 8.36 -13.02 -3.04
N GLU A 348 7.94 -12.10 -3.90
CA GLU A 348 6.60 -12.07 -4.48
C GLU A 348 6.69 -11.65 -5.94
N HIS A 349 5.93 -12.31 -6.79
CA HIS A 349 5.82 -12.00 -8.21
C HIS A 349 4.32 -11.87 -8.51
N ILE A 350 3.86 -10.66 -8.84
CA ILE A 350 2.48 -10.38 -9.24
C ILE A 350 2.55 -9.69 -10.60
N ASP A 351 1.91 -10.32 -11.61
CA ASP A 351 1.97 -9.86 -12.99
C ASP A 351 3.41 -9.65 -13.48
N GLU A 352 3.78 -8.48 -14.01
CA GLU A 352 5.16 -8.18 -14.44
C GLU A 352 6.04 -7.61 -13.31
N THR A 353 5.58 -7.67 -12.06
CA THR A 353 6.29 -7.08 -10.91
C THR A 353 6.92 -8.13 -10.00
N ASP A 354 8.25 -8.08 -9.87
CA ASP A 354 9.03 -8.88 -8.92
C ASP A 354 9.43 -8.08 -7.67
N ARG A 355 9.17 -8.65 -6.48
CA ARG A 355 9.54 -8.12 -5.18
C ARG A 355 10.46 -9.09 -4.45
N LEU A 356 11.61 -8.60 -4.00
CA LEU A 356 12.49 -9.32 -3.07
C LEU A 356 12.84 -8.42 -1.88
N SER A 357 12.46 -8.85 -0.67
CA SER A 357 12.94 -8.28 0.59
C SER A 357 13.89 -9.23 1.31
N VAL A 358 14.91 -8.67 1.94
CA VAL A 358 15.78 -9.36 2.89
C VAL A 358 15.94 -8.48 4.11
N ASP A 359 15.46 -8.96 5.25
CA ASP A 359 15.48 -8.24 6.51
C ASP A 359 16.30 -9.01 7.54
N PHE A 360 17.26 -8.33 8.15
CA PHE A 360 18.02 -8.83 9.28
C PHE A 360 17.84 -7.88 10.46
N HIS A 361 17.33 -8.41 11.55
CA HIS A 361 17.08 -7.66 12.77
C HIS A 361 17.83 -8.30 13.94
N ARG A 362 18.43 -7.44 14.77
CA ARG A 362 19.13 -7.83 15.99
C ARG A 362 18.68 -6.94 17.13
N GLU A 363 18.16 -7.55 18.18
CA GLU A 363 17.77 -6.89 19.42
C GLU A 363 18.69 -7.36 20.55
N ARG A 364 19.12 -6.45 21.43
CA ARG A 364 19.72 -6.80 22.72
C ARG A 364 19.03 -6.04 23.84
N ARG A 365 18.28 -6.76 24.65
CA ARG A 365 17.58 -6.24 25.83
C ARG A 365 18.57 -6.05 26.99
N PHE A 366 18.33 -5.03 27.80
CA PHE A 366 19.10 -4.68 28.98
C PHE A 366 18.19 -4.10 30.07
N PHE A 367 18.68 -3.98 31.31
CA PHE A 367 17.90 -3.54 32.48
C PHE A 367 16.56 -4.28 32.70
N ASN A 368 16.56 -5.62 32.63
CA ASN A 368 15.35 -6.45 32.78
C ASN A 368 14.23 -6.04 31.80
N ASP A 369 14.56 -6.02 30.51
CA ASP A 369 13.66 -5.64 29.40
C ASP A 369 13.16 -4.19 29.41
N ARG A 370 13.74 -3.30 30.24
CA ARG A 370 13.42 -1.85 30.27
C ARG A 370 14.18 -1.01 29.25
N GLY A 371 14.94 -1.67 28.38
CA GLY A 371 15.60 -1.02 27.26
C GLY A 371 16.22 -2.04 26.33
N ALA A 372 16.43 -1.66 25.08
CA ALA A 372 17.03 -2.53 24.08
C ALA A 372 17.89 -1.76 23.10
N VAL A 373 18.99 -2.36 22.65
CA VAL A 373 19.75 -1.89 21.51
C VAL A 373 19.24 -2.64 20.29
N VAL A 374 18.77 -1.91 19.28
CA VAL A 374 18.23 -2.50 18.04
C VAL A 374 19.18 -2.15 16.90
N THR A 375 19.45 -3.15 16.07
CA THR A 375 20.13 -2.98 14.78
C THR A 375 19.32 -3.70 13.73
N GLN A 376 18.95 -2.97 12.68
CA GLN A 376 18.25 -3.50 11.53
C GLN A 376 19.04 -3.21 10.27
N LEU A 377 19.14 -4.22 9.42
CA LEU A 377 19.67 -4.15 8.08
C LEU A 377 18.58 -4.67 7.16
N SER A 378 18.14 -3.84 6.23
CA SER A 378 17.21 -4.26 5.19
C SER A 378 17.84 -4.03 3.83
N VAL A 379 17.74 -5.05 3.00
CA VAL A 379 18.32 -5.11 1.65
C VAL A 379 17.26 -5.61 0.71
N SER A 380 17.34 -5.11 -0.50
CA SER A 380 16.37 -5.34 -1.54
C SER A 380 17.02 -5.09 -2.89
N ALA A 381 16.45 -5.62 -3.96
CA ALA A 381 17.21 -5.87 -5.18
C ALA A 381 17.63 -4.63 -6.02
N SER A 382 17.38 -3.41 -5.52
CA SER A 382 17.85 -2.15 -6.12
C SER A 382 19.13 -1.55 -5.52
N ASP A 383 19.96 -2.35 -4.82
CA ASP A 383 21.22 -1.92 -4.16
C ASP A 383 21.07 -0.85 -3.05
N ALA A 384 19.84 -0.48 -2.67
CA ALA A 384 19.58 0.39 -1.54
C ALA A 384 19.70 -0.39 -0.21
N VAL A 385 20.82 -0.25 0.48
CA VAL A 385 21.04 -0.81 1.82
C VAL A 385 20.60 0.21 2.88
N SER A 386 19.56 -0.14 3.64
CA SER A 386 19.14 0.62 4.82
C SER A 386 19.74 0.01 6.08
N ILE A 387 20.44 0.83 6.87
CA ILE A 387 20.93 0.43 8.19
C ILE A 387 20.32 1.36 9.22
N GLN A 388 19.65 0.77 10.19
CA GLN A 388 19.12 1.48 11.34
C GLN A 388 19.71 0.96 12.63
N HIS A 389 20.08 1.88 13.51
CA HIS A 389 20.62 1.55 14.81
C HIS A 389 20.07 2.53 15.86
N GLY A 390 19.50 1.98 16.92
CA GLY A 390 18.84 2.77 17.94
C GLY A 390 18.92 2.15 19.32
N VAL A 391 18.60 2.97 20.32
CA VAL A 391 18.46 2.57 21.72
C VAL A 391 17.04 2.85 22.17
N ARG A 392 16.34 1.81 22.61
CA ARG A 392 15.02 1.85 23.27
C ARG A 392 15.20 1.99 24.77
N LEU A 393 14.43 2.89 25.37
CA LEU A 393 14.30 3.04 26.82
C LEU A 393 12.81 3.03 27.15
N ASP A 394 12.41 2.14 28.05
CA ASP A 394 11.03 2.02 28.52
C ASP A 394 10.96 2.65 29.92
N PHE A 395 10.19 3.73 30.07
CA PHE A 395 10.10 4.53 31.31
C PHE A 395 8.91 4.14 32.18
#